data_AF-G0UK46-F1
#
_entry.id   AF-G0UK46-F1
#
_cell.length_a   1.000
_cell.length_b   1.000
_cell.length_c   1.000
_cell.angle_alpha   90.00
_cell.angle_beta   90.00
_cell.angle_gamma   90.00
#
_symmetry.space_group_name_H-M   'P 1'
#
loop_
_entity.id
_entity.type
_entity.pdbx_description
1 polymer ?
#
loop_
_entity_poly.entity_id
_entity_poly.type
_entity_poly.pdbx_seq_one_letter_code
_entity_poly.pdbx_strand_id
1 'polypeptide(L)'
;MASYGIVENPDSVDYKTKCCCQTTDGVYFQVPKEFFRQHATLSRRKLLIAEPFTVPLDAKAFESLVVLLEKASIVSAVAATAGTDVAGGEEKPVQQWMKDLNKRQQKFVAACLGITTWDGGDVHFYEEKLPKENEVVWVKVIQVNDTSAVVQLLEYGNHEGIIPYTEITRIRIRAIGKVIKVGRNEAAQVIRIDKDKGYIDLSKKQVTLKEAKECEARFFKGNEVRSVVCHVADECGISAAQAMEMIAYPLYRREPGKHAWNWLYELNHTKDVEGILGPLNLPEKAKEVLMSTLEHTMRTEISTIHADIEMTCFQCDGVNALREVLLIGRNFKSGKEPNIPISVTIVGPPKYRLRAKTELKDEGIVRMNEAIELMKIEMAKRGGILKVVAGPYVLGDEEQTKERNDDPEEDGGDEVDPGE
;
A
#
# COMPACT_ATOMS: atom_id res chain seq x y z
N MET A 1 28.83 8.10 -32.21
CA MET A 1 27.79 9.06 -32.63
C MET A 1 26.88 9.25 -31.44
N ALA A 2 26.71 10.48 -30.96
CA ALA A 2 25.86 10.74 -29.79
C ALA A 2 24.46 10.17 -30.03
N SER A 3 23.92 9.43 -29.06
CA SER A 3 22.62 8.76 -29.17
C SER A 3 21.44 9.75 -29.21
N TYR A 4 21.71 11.01 -28.88
CA TYR A 4 20.79 12.15 -28.82
C TYR A 4 21.32 13.37 -29.59
N GLY A 5 20.46 14.35 -29.89
CA GLY A 5 20.86 15.60 -30.54
C GLY A 5 19.72 16.61 -30.67
N ILE A 6 20.05 17.86 -30.98
CA ILE A 6 19.07 18.93 -31.25
C ILE A 6 18.51 18.73 -32.67
N VAL A 7 17.22 18.99 -32.84
CA VAL A 7 16.52 18.87 -34.13
C VAL A 7 15.78 20.17 -34.42
N GLU A 8 15.87 20.66 -35.66
CA GLU A 8 15.16 21.88 -36.07
C GLU A 8 13.69 21.61 -36.41
N ASN A 9 13.36 20.41 -36.87
CA ASN A 9 12.00 20.02 -37.26
C ASN A 9 11.55 18.69 -36.60
N PRO A 10 10.45 18.66 -35.82
CA PRO A 10 9.96 17.44 -35.15
C PRO A 10 9.63 16.27 -36.08
N ASP A 11 9.34 16.56 -37.36
CA ASP A 11 8.95 15.54 -38.35
C ASP A 11 10.13 14.69 -38.83
N SER A 12 11.39 15.13 -38.63
CA SER A 12 12.57 14.37 -39.06
C SER A 12 13.01 13.28 -38.06
N VAL A 13 12.28 13.11 -36.94
CA VAL A 13 12.64 12.17 -35.87
C VAL A 13 12.09 10.77 -36.18
N ASP A 14 12.93 9.74 -36.04
CA ASP A 14 12.47 8.35 -36.09
C ASP A 14 11.72 7.97 -34.80
N TYR A 15 10.41 8.17 -34.80
CA TYR A 15 9.52 7.85 -33.69
C TYR A 15 9.38 6.34 -33.41
N LYS A 16 10.00 5.43 -34.18
CA LYS A 16 10.03 4.01 -33.80
C LYS A 16 10.97 3.77 -32.62
N THR A 17 12.15 4.38 -32.65
CA THR A 17 13.23 4.14 -31.69
C THR A 17 13.48 5.34 -30.76
N LYS A 18 13.18 6.55 -31.23
CA LYS A 18 13.42 7.81 -30.52
C LYS A 18 12.13 8.55 -30.21
N CYS A 19 12.23 9.56 -29.36
CA CYS A 19 11.16 10.50 -29.04
C CYS A 19 11.67 11.94 -29.19
N CYS A 20 10.75 12.87 -29.44
CA CYS A 20 11.03 14.28 -29.57
C CYS A 20 10.60 15.02 -28.30
N CYS A 21 11.55 15.68 -27.63
CA CYS A 21 11.34 16.41 -26.39
C CYS A 21 11.46 17.91 -26.67
N GLN A 22 10.47 18.71 -26.27
CA GLN A 22 10.51 20.17 -26.37
C GLN A 22 10.85 20.78 -25.01
N THR A 23 11.93 21.56 -24.92
CA THR A 23 12.31 22.28 -23.69
C THR A 23 11.44 23.52 -23.47
N THR A 24 11.51 24.10 -22.27
CA THR A 24 10.84 25.37 -21.92
C THR A 24 11.27 26.52 -22.82
N ASP A 25 12.52 26.49 -23.31
CA ASP A 25 13.08 27.46 -24.25
C ASP A 25 12.64 27.23 -25.72
N GLY A 26 11.83 26.21 -25.98
CA GLY A 26 11.32 25.89 -27.32
C GLY A 26 12.29 25.10 -28.21
N VAL A 27 13.37 24.54 -27.66
CA VAL A 27 14.33 23.71 -28.40
C VAL A 27 13.85 22.26 -28.45
N TYR A 28 13.96 21.62 -29.61
CA TYR A 28 13.61 20.21 -29.78
C TYR A 28 14.85 19.31 -29.70
N PHE A 29 14.73 18.24 -28.92
CA PHE A 29 15.76 17.21 -28.77
C PHE A 29 15.22 15.86 -29.22
N GLN A 30 16.00 15.13 -30.03
CA GLN A 30 15.78 13.71 -30.27
C GLN A 30 16.51 12.89 -29.20
N VAL A 31 15.78 12.01 -28.51
CA VAL A 31 16.32 11.17 -27.43
C VAL A 31 15.79 9.74 -27.57
N PRO A 32 16.61 8.69 -27.33
CA PRO A 32 16.13 7.31 -27.33
C PRO A 32 14.99 7.08 -26.34
N LYS A 33 13.95 6.33 -26.74
CA LYS A 33 12.81 6.03 -25.84
C LYS A 33 13.24 5.23 -24.60
N GLU A 34 14.34 4.49 -24.70
CA GLU A 34 14.86 3.65 -23.61
C GLU A 34 15.23 4.47 -22.37
N PHE A 35 15.68 5.71 -22.55
CA PHE A 35 16.09 6.60 -21.45
C PHE A 35 14.92 6.96 -20.53
N PHE A 36 13.69 6.98 -21.04
CA PHE A 36 12.50 7.32 -20.27
C PHE A 36 11.70 6.10 -19.78
N ARG A 37 12.24 4.87 -19.90
CA ARG A 37 11.53 3.65 -19.46
C ARG A 37 11.15 3.67 -17.98
N GLN A 38 12.01 4.25 -17.15
CA GLN A 38 11.79 4.33 -15.69
C GLN A 38 10.70 5.34 -15.32
N HIS A 39 10.41 6.32 -16.18
CA HIS A 39 9.38 7.32 -15.94
C HIS A 39 7.99 6.76 -16.26
N ALA A 40 7.24 6.36 -15.23
CA ALA A 40 5.97 5.63 -15.36
C ALA A 40 4.90 6.29 -16.26
N THR A 41 4.76 7.62 -16.23
CA THR A 41 3.77 8.32 -17.08
C THR A 41 4.24 8.55 -18.52
N LEU A 42 5.54 8.74 -18.75
CA LEU A 42 6.11 8.89 -20.10
C LEU A 42 6.09 7.54 -20.82
N SER A 43 6.53 6.48 -20.15
CA SER A 43 6.60 5.12 -20.72
C SER A 43 5.24 4.55 -21.11
N ARG A 44 4.18 4.88 -20.36
CA ARG A 44 2.82 4.36 -20.62
C ARG A 44 2.02 5.15 -21.66
N ARG A 45 2.31 6.44 -21.87
CA ARG A 45 1.46 7.31 -22.70
C ARG A 45 2.25 8.09 -23.74
N LYS A 46 3.18 8.94 -23.31
CA LYS A 46 3.78 9.94 -24.21
C LYS A 46 4.79 9.37 -25.20
N LEU A 47 5.53 8.32 -24.85
CA LEU A 47 6.51 7.70 -25.75
C LEU A 47 5.88 6.87 -26.88
N LEU A 48 4.58 6.58 -26.82
CA LEU A 48 3.86 5.82 -27.84
C LEU A 48 3.29 6.71 -28.95
N ILE A 49 3.18 8.01 -28.69
CA ILE A 49 2.61 9.00 -29.63
C ILE A 49 3.76 9.57 -30.46
N ALA A 50 3.55 9.71 -31.78
CA ALA A 50 4.51 10.32 -32.70
C ALA A 50 4.39 11.85 -32.70
N GLU A 51 4.36 12.46 -31.51
CA GLU A 51 4.25 13.90 -31.33
C GLU A 51 5.29 14.38 -30.31
N PRO A 52 5.82 15.60 -30.45
CA PRO A 52 6.72 16.18 -29.47
C PRO A 52 5.99 16.45 -28.16
N PHE A 53 6.63 16.14 -27.03
CA PHE A 53 6.08 16.47 -25.72
C PHE A 53 6.96 17.47 -24.96
N THR A 54 6.31 18.32 -24.18
CA THR A 54 6.98 19.35 -23.39
C THR A 54 7.65 18.78 -22.14
N VAL A 55 8.89 19.19 -21.93
CA VAL A 55 9.73 18.88 -20.78
C VAL A 55 9.86 20.14 -19.92
N PRO A 56 9.69 20.05 -18.59
CA PRO A 56 9.78 21.21 -17.70
C PRO A 56 11.25 21.58 -17.39
N LEU A 57 12.14 21.60 -18.39
CA LEU A 57 13.57 21.90 -18.22
C LEU A 57 14.06 22.79 -19.36
N ASP A 58 14.98 23.69 -19.03
CA ASP A 58 15.69 24.54 -19.98
C ASP A 58 16.70 23.71 -20.78
N ALA A 59 17.15 24.21 -21.94
CA ALA A 59 18.01 23.45 -22.86
C ALA A 59 19.31 22.96 -22.21
N LYS A 60 19.97 23.79 -21.39
CA LYS A 60 21.23 23.43 -20.70
C LYS A 60 21.04 22.34 -19.65
N ALA A 61 19.97 22.45 -18.85
CA ALA A 61 19.64 21.47 -17.82
C ALA A 61 19.19 20.14 -18.44
N PHE A 62 18.45 20.20 -19.56
CA PHE A 62 18.02 19.03 -20.28
C PHE A 62 19.20 18.29 -20.93
N GLU A 63 20.15 19.00 -21.55
CA GLU A 63 21.37 18.40 -22.10
C GLU A 63 22.16 17.65 -21.02
N SER A 64 22.29 18.25 -19.83
CA SER A 64 22.97 17.65 -18.68
C SER A 64 22.24 16.39 -18.17
N LEU A 65 20.90 16.40 -18.20
CA LEU A 65 20.07 15.22 -17.90
C LEU A 65 20.27 14.10 -18.93
N VAL A 66 20.33 14.41 -20.22
CA VAL A 66 20.46 13.38 -21.26
C VAL A 66 21.82 12.67 -21.17
N VAL A 67 22.89 13.41 -20.84
CA VAL A 67 24.21 12.83 -20.54
C VAL A 67 24.13 11.87 -19.35
N LEU A 68 23.40 12.24 -18.29
CA LEU A 68 23.20 11.35 -17.14
C LEU A 68 22.38 10.11 -17.50
N LEU A 69 21.35 10.25 -18.33
CA LEU A 69 20.52 9.13 -18.78
C LEU A 69 21.31 8.17 -19.68
N GLU A 70 22.21 8.69 -20.52
CA GLU A 70 23.13 7.87 -21.30
C GLU A 70 24.07 7.07 -20.39
N LYS A 71 24.64 7.71 -19.35
CA LYS A 71 25.42 7.00 -18.32
C LYS A 71 24.59 5.99 -17.53
N ALA A 72 23.36 6.34 -17.16
CA ALA A 72 22.43 5.50 -16.41
C ALA A 72 21.87 4.32 -17.25
N SER A 73 22.01 4.37 -18.57
CA SER A 73 21.70 3.23 -19.45
C SER A 73 22.77 2.14 -19.38
N ILE A 74 24.00 2.51 -19.00
CA ILE A 74 25.17 1.61 -18.92
C ILE A 74 25.42 1.16 -17.48
N VAL A 75 25.24 2.06 -16.50
CA VAL A 75 25.46 1.83 -15.07
C VAL A 75 24.17 2.14 -14.31
N SER A 76 23.96 1.62 -13.09
CA SER A 76 22.77 1.98 -12.30
C SER A 76 22.62 3.50 -12.15
N ALA A 77 21.39 4.01 -12.11
CA ALA A 77 21.13 5.44 -12.03
C ALA A 77 21.85 6.12 -10.86
N VAL A 78 21.99 5.41 -9.74
CA VAL A 78 22.72 5.84 -8.54
C VAL A 78 24.21 6.03 -8.82
N ALA A 79 24.82 5.15 -9.61
CA ALA A 79 26.22 5.26 -10.00
C ALA A 79 26.44 6.33 -11.09
N ALA A 80 25.45 6.56 -11.95
CA ALA A 80 25.51 7.61 -12.97
C ALA A 80 25.44 9.02 -12.37
N THR A 81 24.74 9.20 -11.24
CA THR A 81 24.65 10.47 -10.52
C THR A 81 25.79 10.73 -9.54
N ALA A 82 26.54 9.71 -9.14
CA ALA A 82 27.75 9.88 -8.33
C ALA A 82 28.83 10.55 -9.20
N GLY A 83 29.28 11.74 -8.82
CA GLY A 83 30.39 12.41 -9.49
C GLY A 83 31.63 11.52 -9.55
N THR A 84 32.51 11.74 -10.52
CA THR A 84 33.77 10.99 -10.70
C THR A 84 34.81 11.20 -9.60
N ASP A 85 34.48 11.89 -8.51
CA ASP A 85 35.44 12.24 -7.48
C ASP A 85 35.05 11.68 -6.10
N VAL A 86 35.99 10.87 -5.60
CA VAL A 86 36.25 10.44 -4.22
C VAL A 86 35.59 9.14 -3.73
N ALA A 87 36.48 8.22 -3.37
CA ALA A 87 36.23 7.04 -2.55
C ALA A 87 36.01 7.42 -1.08
N GLY A 88 34.90 6.93 -0.50
CA GLY A 88 34.68 6.90 0.95
C GLY A 88 33.84 8.06 1.51
N GLY A 89 32.65 7.73 2.04
CA GLY A 89 31.79 8.65 2.81
C GLY A 89 30.31 8.59 2.40
N GLU A 90 29.41 8.42 3.38
CA GLU A 90 27.99 8.06 3.24
C GLU A 90 27.03 9.12 2.63
N GLU A 91 27.51 10.13 1.91
CA GLU A 91 26.64 11.08 1.19
C GLU A 91 27.08 11.22 -0.26
N LYS A 92 26.34 10.61 -1.18
CA LYS A 92 26.60 10.70 -2.62
C LYS A 92 26.18 12.10 -3.11
N PRO A 93 27.09 12.96 -3.60
CA PRO A 93 26.75 14.36 -3.87
C PRO A 93 25.88 14.48 -5.12
N VAL A 94 24.64 14.96 -4.94
CA VAL A 94 23.76 15.41 -6.04
C VAL A 94 24.44 16.58 -6.76
N GLN A 95 24.52 16.51 -8.10
CA GLN A 95 25.18 17.54 -8.91
C GLN A 95 24.55 18.92 -8.67
N GLN A 96 25.38 19.95 -8.59
CA GLN A 96 24.98 21.30 -8.14
C GLN A 96 23.85 21.92 -8.99
N TRP A 97 23.88 21.73 -10.32
CA TRP A 97 22.80 22.22 -11.20
C TRP A 97 21.44 21.59 -10.92
N MET A 98 21.41 20.37 -10.36
CA MET A 98 20.15 19.72 -9.98
C MET A 98 19.53 20.43 -8.77
N LYS A 99 20.37 20.89 -7.82
CA LYS A 99 19.95 21.63 -6.60
C LYS A 99 19.25 22.95 -6.92
N ASP A 100 19.66 23.60 -8.00
CA ASP A 100 19.14 24.91 -8.42
C ASP A 100 17.78 24.83 -9.16
N LEU A 101 17.28 23.63 -9.44
CA LEU A 101 16.00 23.41 -10.13
C LEU A 101 14.78 23.60 -9.20
N ASN A 102 13.62 24.00 -9.75
CA ASN A 102 12.36 24.05 -9.00
C ASN A 102 11.82 22.65 -8.65
N LYS A 103 11.10 22.48 -7.51
CA LYS A 103 10.52 21.18 -7.05
C LYS A 103 9.81 20.35 -8.14
N ARG A 104 9.14 20.99 -9.11
CA ARG A 104 8.50 20.30 -10.25
C ARG A 104 9.52 19.71 -11.24
N GLN A 105 10.59 20.46 -11.52
CA GLN A 105 11.67 20.06 -12.42
C GLN A 105 12.53 18.97 -11.76
N GLN A 106 12.79 19.13 -10.47
CA GLN A 106 13.40 18.14 -9.59
C GLN A 106 12.68 16.78 -9.64
N LYS A 107 11.36 16.76 -9.45
CA LYS A 107 10.52 15.55 -9.57
C LYS A 107 10.57 14.92 -10.96
N PHE A 108 10.62 15.73 -12.02
CA PHE A 108 10.74 15.24 -13.38
C PHE A 108 12.09 14.55 -13.63
N VAL A 109 13.20 15.18 -13.21
CA VAL A 109 14.55 14.61 -13.32
C VAL A 109 14.66 13.32 -12.53
N ALA A 110 14.17 13.30 -11.30
CA ALA A 110 14.16 12.12 -10.45
C ALA A 110 13.36 10.96 -11.09
N ALA A 111 12.18 11.26 -11.64
CA ALA A 111 11.37 10.25 -12.33
C ALA A 111 12.02 9.72 -13.62
N CYS A 112 12.82 10.53 -14.33
CA CYS A 112 13.58 10.07 -15.50
C CYS A 112 14.73 9.14 -15.10
N LEU A 113 15.44 9.47 -14.02
CA LEU A 113 16.56 8.69 -13.48
C LEU A 113 16.11 7.53 -12.57
N GLY A 114 14.80 7.36 -12.34
CA GLY A 114 14.28 6.33 -11.42
C GLY A 114 14.69 6.56 -9.95
N ILE A 115 15.09 7.77 -9.60
CA ILE A 115 15.47 8.15 -8.24
C ILE A 115 14.18 8.41 -7.45
N THR A 116 13.99 7.66 -6.37
CA THR A 116 12.76 7.74 -5.56
C THR A 116 12.78 8.84 -4.49
N THR A 117 13.96 9.36 -4.15
CA THR A 117 14.14 10.41 -3.13
C THR A 117 15.20 11.41 -3.60
N TRP A 118 14.90 12.69 -3.48
CA TRP A 118 15.69 13.78 -4.08
C TRP A 118 17.08 13.96 -3.46
N ASP A 119 17.26 13.38 -2.26
CA ASP A 119 18.47 13.47 -1.47
C ASP A 119 19.50 12.37 -1.85
N GLY A 120 19.12 11.43 -2.72
CA GLY A 120 19.94 10.24 -3.02
C GLY A 120 20.12 9.29 -1.82
N GLY A 121 19.54 9.62 -0.65
CA GLY A 121 19.45 8.77 0.51
C GLY A 121 18.32 7.76 0.34
N ASP A 122 18.67 6.49 0.33
CA ASP A 122 17.70 5.43 0.44
C ASP A 122 17.00 5.49 1.80
N VAL A 123 15.67 5.47 1.79
CA VAL A 123 14.88 5.55 3.02
C VAL A 123 14.68 4.15 3.57
N HIS A 124 15.38 3.84 4.66
CA HIS A 124 15.21 2.59 5.38
C HIS A 124 13.90 2.61 6.18
N PHE A 125 13.21 1.48 6.21
CA PHE A 125 11.98 1.35 7.00
C PHE A 125 12.29 1.16 8.49
N TYR A 126 13.45 0.58 8.77
CA TYR A 126 13.93 0.23 10.11
C TYR A 126 15.22 0.96 10.43
N GLU A 127 15.53 1.07 11.72
CA GLU A 127 16.77 1.67 12.21
C GLU A 127 18.02 0.85 11.82
N GLU A 128 17.87 -0.47 11.71
CA GLU A 128 18.93 -1.35 11.24
C GLU A 128 19.09 -1.23 9.72
N LYS A 129 20.30 -0.86 9.26
CA LYS A 129 20.61 -0.69 7.83
C LYS A 129 20.58 -2.00 7.03
N LEU A 130 20.83 -3.14 7.67
CA LEU A 130 20.88 -4.46 7.06
C LEU A 130 19.89 -5.40 7.76
N PRO A 131 19.29 -6.37 7.04
CA PRO A 131 18.41 -7.38 7.63
C PRO A 131 19.18 -8.35 8.53
N LYS A 132 18.45 -9.18 9.27
CA LYS A 132 19.02 -10.31 10.03
C LYS A 132 19.06 -11.59 9.21
N GLU A 133 19.95 -12.51 9.57
CA GLU A 133 19.94 -13.86 9.00
C GLU A 133 18.62 -14.57 9.34
N ASN A 134 18.10 -15.35 8.39
CA ASN A 134 16.80 -16.02 8.41
C ASN A 134 15.56 -15.11 8.38
N GLU A 135 15.73 -13.80 8.24
CA GLU A 135 14.60 -12.88 8.11
C GLU A 135 13.95 -12.94 6.72
N VAL A 136 12.61 -12.92 6.67
CA VAL A 136 11.86 -12.88 5.40
C VAL A 136 11.61 -11.43 5.03
N VAL A 137 12.12 -11.01 3.87
CA VAL A 137 12.08 -9.64 3.38
C VAL A 137 11.36 -9.55 2.04
N TRP A 138 10.72 -8.40 1.80
CA TRP A 138 10.04 -8.13 0.54
C TRP A 138 11.02 -7.55 -0.50
N VAL A 139 11.17 -8.26 -1.62
CA VAL A 139 12.17 -7.94 -2.65
C VAL A 139 11.53 -7.66 -4.00
N LYS A 140 12.15 -6.76 -4.77
CA LYS A 140 11.81 -6.49 -6.16
C LYS A 140 12.85 -7.09 -7.10
N VAL A 141 12.39 -7.83 -8.11
CA VAL A 141 13.28 -8.46 -9.08
C VAL A 141 13.73 -7.43 -10.11
N ILE A 142 15.03 -7.17 -10.20
CA ILE A 142 15.61 -6.21 -11.15
C ILE A 142 16.02 -6.93 -12.42
N GLN A 143 16.76 -8.02 -12.27
CA GLN A 143 17.35 -8.76 -13.38
C GLN A 143 17.34 -10.24 -13.07
N VAL A 144 17.08 -11.04 -14.10
CA VAL A 144 17.14 -12.49 -14.04
C VAL A 144 18.22 -12.95 -15.01
N ASN A 145 19.27 -13.56 -14.47
CA ASN A 145 20.31 -14.25 -15.23
C ASN A 145 20.04 -15.77 -15.19
N ASP A 146 20.79 -16.56 -15.95
CA ASP A 146 20.61 -18.02 -16.00
C ASP A 146 21.03 -18.73 -14.69
N THR A 147 22.00 -18.15 -13.97
CA THR A 147 22.55 -18.70 -12.72
C THR A 147 21.98 -18.06 -11.46
N SER A 148 21.53 -16.81 -11.52
CA SER A 148 21.01 -16.09 -10.36
C SER A 148 20.01 -15.00 -10.76
N ALA A 149 19.17 -14.59 -9.83
CA ALA A 149 18.33 -13.41 -9.95
C ALA A 149 18.87 -12.30 -9.03
N VAL A 150 19.07 -11.11 -9.58
CA VAL A 150 19.45 -9.91 -8.83
C VAL A 150 18.16 -9.20 -8.42
N VAL A 151 18.05 -8.93 -7.12
CA VAL A 151 16.87 -8.34 -6.49
C VAL A 151 17.26 -7.16 -5.61
N GLN A 152 16.30 -6.30 -5.32
CA GLN A 152 16.43 -5.14 -4.45
C GLN A 152 15.56 -5.33 -3.22
N LEU A 153 16.14 -5.17 -2.02
CA LEU A 153 15.40 -5.22 -0.76
C LEU A 153 14.68 -3.88 -0.53
N LEU A 154 13.36 -3.86 -0.67
CA LEU A 154 12.60 -2.61 -0.63
C LEU A 154 12.51 -2.00 0.77
N GLU A 155 12.56 -2.83 1.82
CA GLU A 155 12.47 -2.40 3.22
C GLU A 155 13.78 -1.78 3.73
N TYR A 156 14.91 -2.24 3.19
CA TYR A 156 16.25 -1.84 3.62
C TYR A 156 16.86 -0.87 2.63
N GLY A 157 16.11 0.09 2.08
CA GLY A 157 16.71 1.10 1.21
C GLY A 157 17.36 0.54 -0.05
N ASN A 158 16.71 -0.40 -0.72
CA ASN A 158 17.11 -0.92 -2.02
C ASN A 158 18.51 -1.55 -2.08
N HIS A 159 19.01 -2.10 -0.98
CA HIS A 159 20.23 -2.91 -1.02
C HIS A 159 20.08 -4.06 -2.03
N GLU A 160 21.16 -4.34 -2.75
CA GLU A 160 21.18 -5.42 -3.74
C GLU A 160 21.34 -6.77 -3.06
N GLY A 161 20.49 -7.72 -3.47
CA GLY A 161 20.52 -9.10 -3.03
C GLY A 161 20.55 -10.05 -4.23
N ILE A 162 21.02 -11.27 -4.00
CA ILE A 162 21.14 -12.30 -5.03
C ILE A 162 20.37 -13.52 -4.57
N ILE A 163 19.46 -14.01 -5.43
CA ILE A 163 18.82 -15.32 -5.26
C ILE A 163 19.51 -16.29 -6.22
N PRO A 164 20.34 -17.24 -5.73
CA PRO A 164 20.98 -18.24 -6.58
C PRO A 164 19.95 -19.23 -7.11
N TYR A 165 20.22 -19.83 -8.28
CA TYR A 165 19.33 -20.80 -8.92
C TYR A 165 18.89 -21.95 -7.99
N THR A 166 19.77 -22.40 -7.09
CA THR A 166 19.50 -23.47 -6.11
C THR A 166 18.45 -23.11 -5.07
N GLU A 167 18.21 -21.81 -4.86
CA GLU A 167 17.35 -21.27 -3.81
C GLU A 167 16.05 -20.62 -4.37
N ILE A 168 15.76 -20.81 -5.67
CA ILE A 168 14.55 -20.25 -6.32
C ILE A 168 13.33 -21.16 -6.14
N THR A 169 13.47 -22.47 -6.43
CA THR A 169 12.37 -23.44 -6.30
C THR A 169 12.84 -24.78 -5.75
N ARG A 170 11.90 -25.52 -5.14
CA ARG A 170 12.12 -26.92 -4.74
C ARG A 170 12.09 -27.88 -5.94
N ILE A 171 11.34 -27.53 -6.98
CA ILE A 171 11.16 -28.33 -8.19
C ILE A 171 12.20 -27.92 -9.24
N ARG A 172 12.71 -28.89 -10.00
CA ARG A 172 13.60 -28.63 -11.14
C ARG A 172 12.84 -27.91 -12.25
N ILE A 173 13.34 -26.76 -12.66
CA ILE A 173 12.77 -25.92 -13.72
C ILE A 173 13.74 -25.81 -14.90
N ARG A 174 13.21 -25.54 -16.11
CA ARG A 174 14.04 -25.34 -17.30
C ARG A 174 14.66 -23.93 -17.37
N ALA A 175 13.95 -22.93 -16.85
CA ALA A 175 14.35 -21.53 -16.89
C ALA A 175 13.79 -20.76 -15.69
N ILE A 176 14.59 -19.86 -15.11
CA ILE A 176 14.20 -19.03 -13.95
C ILE A 176 13.04 -18.09 -14.30
N GLY A 177 13.07 -17.51 -15.51
CA GLY A 177 12.08 -16.53 -15.98
C GLY A 177 10.62 -17.01 -15.99
N LYS A 178 10.39 -18.33 -15.87
CA LYS A 178 9.03 -18.89 -15.73
C LYS A 178 8.48 -18.72 -14.32
N VAL A 179 9.34 -18.75 -13.31
CA VAL A 179 8.96 -18.68 -11.88
C VAL A 179 9.07 -17.25 -11.36
N ILE A 180 10.15 -16.57 -11.70
CA ILE A 180 10.43 -15.22 -11.24
C ILE A 180 10.49 -14.30 -12.47
N LYS A 181 9.70 -13.23 -12.46
CA LYS A 181 9.67 -12.26 -13.56
C LYS A 181 10.28 -10.94 -13.11
N VAL A 182 11.07 -10.34 -14.00
CA VAL A 182 11.62 -8.99 -13.82
C VAL A 182 10.49 -8.00 -13.55
N GLY A 183 10.69 -7.13 -12.56
CA GLY A 183 9.76 -6.09 -12.14
C GLY A 183 8.66 -6.55 -11.19
N ARG A 184 8.55 -7.85 -10.86
CA ARG A 184 7.63 -8.33 -9.82
C ARG A 184 8.28 -8.26 -8.45
N ASN A 185 7.41 -8.15 -7.43
CA ASN A 185 7.80 -8.25 -6.04
C ASN A 185 7.54 -9.67 -5.54
N GLU A 186 8.43 -10.18 -4.71
CA GLU A 186 8.40 -11.54 -4.17
C GLU A 186 8.91 -11.50 -2.73
N ALA A 187 8.46 -12.43 -1.89
CA ALA A 187 9.04 -12.65 -0.56
C ALA A 187 10.27 -13.57 -0.67
N ALA A 188 11.36 -13.21 0.00
CA ALA A 188 12.58 -14.02 0.07
C ALA A 188 13.19 -13.98 1.47
N GLN A 189 13.74 -15.11 1.92
CA GLN A 189 14.43 -15.24 3.19
C GLN A 189 15.92 -14.96 3.05
N VAL A 190 16.50 -14.20 3.96
CA VAL A 190 17.94 -13.96 4.03
C VAL A 190 18.66 -15.21 4.53
N ILE A 191 19.58 -15.76 3.74
CA ILE A 191 20.40 -16.92 4.14
C ILE A 191 21.71 -16.46 4.76
N ARG A 192 22.41 -15.57 4.06
CA ARG A 192 23.76 -15.15 4.43
C ARG A 192 23.99 -13.69 4.08
N ILE A 193 24.66 -12.98 4.97
CA ILE A 193 25.02 -11.58 4.79
C ILE A 193 26.53 -11.46 4.84
N ASP A 194 27.15 -11.02 3.74
CA ASP A 194 28.56 -10.66 3.70
C ASP A 194 28.68 -9.16 3.92
N LYS A 195 29.01 -8.76 5.16
CA LYS A 195 29.11 -7.33 5.54
C LYS A 195 30.29 -6.61 4.87
N ASP A 196 31.34 -7.34 4.52
CA ASP A 196 32.55 -6.75 3.94
C ASP A 196 32.34 -6.44 2.45
N LYS A 197 31.63 -7.32 1.75
CA LYS A 197 31.34 -7.18 0.31
C LYS A 197 29.98 -6.56 0.00
N GLY A 198 29.10 -6.46 1.00
CA GLY A 198 27.75 -5.92 0.83
C GLY A 198 26.80 -6.83 0.05
N TYR A 199 27.11 -8.13 -0.08
CA TYR A 199 26.24 -9.10 -0.76
C TYR A 199 25.29 -9.78 0.23
N ILE A 200 24.02 -9.90 -0.17
CA ILE A 200 22.98 -10.59 0.59
C ILE A 200 22.49 -11.78 -0.25
N ASP A 201 22.76 -12.99 0.24
CA ASP A 201 22.26 -14.23 -0.37
C ASP A 201 20.85 -14.50 0.15
N LEU A 202 19.89 -14.66 -0.76
CA LEU A 202 18.46 -14.78 -0.47
C LEU A 202 17.91 -16.12 -0.99
N SER A 203 16.86 -16.63 -0.35
CA SER A 203 16.11 -17.82 -0.78
C SER A 203 14.63 -17.57 -0.90
N LYS A 204 14.06 -17.91 -2.05
CA LYS A 204 12.61 -18.00 -2.22
C LYS A 204 12.10 -19.40 -1.84
N LYS A 205 12.93 -20.43 -1.98
CA LYS A 205 12.59 -21.84 -1.73
C LYS A 205 12.23 -22.11 -0.27
N GLN A 206 12.88 -21.41 0.66
CA GLN A 206 12.73 -21.63 2.09
C GLN A 206 11.49 -20.95 2.68
N VAL A 207 10.94 -19.94 2.00
CA VAL A 207 9.75 -19.18 2.44
C VAL A 207 8.48 -20.02 2.30
N THR A 208 7.70 -20.10 3.37
CA THR A 208 6.36 -20.70 3.36
C THR A 208 5.30 -19.72 2.86
N LEU A 209 4.15 -20.21 2.38
CA LEU A 209 3.05 -19.34 1.95
C LEU A 209 2.50 -18.46 3.07
N LYS A 210 2.58 -18.92 4.33
CA LYS A 210 2.16 -18.16 5.50
C LYS A 210 3.12 -17.00 5.76
N GLU A 211 4.43 -17.28 5.83
CA GLU A 211 5.45 -16.24 5.99
C GLU A 211 5.46 -15.23 4.84
N ALA A 212 5.19 -15.68 3.60
CA ALA A 212 5.09 -14.79 2.46
C ALA A 212 3.94 -13.77 2.63
N LYS A 213 2.77 -14.21 3.11
CA LYS A 213 1.63 -13.32 3.39
C LYS A 213 1.91 -12.38 4.56
N GLU A 214 2.55 -12.87 5.61
CA GLU A 214 2.95 -12.05 6.77
C GLU A 214 3.98 -10.98 6.37
N CYS A 215 4.97 -11.36 5.55
CA CYS A 215 5.96 -10.44 5.00
C CYS A 215 5.32 -9.39 4.10
N GLU A 216 4.39 -9.78 3.23
CA GLU A 216 3.62 -8.85 2.39
C GLU A 216 2.85 -7.83 3.25
N ALA A 217 2.12 -8.30 4.27
CA ALA A 217 1.40 -7.42 5.20
C ALA A 217 2.34 -6.48 5.98
N ARG A 218 3.50 -6.98 6.41
CA ARG A 218 4.55 -6.18 7.08
C ARG A 218 5.08 -5.09 6.16
N PHE A 219 5.39 -5.45 4.92
CA PHE A 219 5.88 -4.50 3.91
C PHE A 219 4.85 -3.39 3.64
N PHE A 220 3.57 -3.74 3.48
CA PHE A 220 2.53 -2.73 3.24
C PHE A 220 2.42 -1.73 4.40
N LYS A 221 2.45 -2.22 5.65
CA LYS A 221 2.48 -1.37 6.85
C LYS A 221 3.70 -0.44 6.87
N GLY A 222 4.89 -0.97 6.59
CA GLY A 222 6.12 -0.18 6.51
C GLY A 222 6.10 0.86 5.39
N ASN A 223 5.57 0.48 4.23
CA ASN A 223 5.48 1.36 3.08
C ASN A 223 4.48 2.50 3.31
N GLU A 224 3.39 2.25 4.03
CA GLU A 224 2.44 3.29 4.42
C GLU A 224 3.06 4.28 5.40
N VAL A 225 3.78 3.79 6.43
CA VAL A 225 4.56 4.64 7.35
C VAL A 225 5.54 5.50 6.55
N ARG A 226 6.29 4.90 5.63
CA ARG A 226 7.20 5.63 4.75
C ARG A 226 6.48 6.67 3.91
N SER A 227 5.35 6.33 3.31
CA SER A 227 4.58 7.26 2.49
C SER A 227 4.12 8.47 3.30
N VAL A 228 3.61 8.25 4.52
CA VAL A 228 3.19 9.32 5.44
C VAL A 228 4.37 10.20 5.83
N VAL A 229 5.46 9.61 6.32
CA VAL A 229 6.63 10.35 6.78
C VAL A 229 7.33 11.11 5.64
N CYS A 230 7.44 10.51 4.46
CA CYS A 230 7.98 11.20 3.28
C CYS A 230 7.10 12.39 2.86
N HIS A 231 5.77 12.29 3.00
CA HIS A 231 4.90 13.42 2.72
C HIS A 231 5.09 14.56 3.73
N VAL A 232 5.19 14.23 5.02
CA VAL A 232 5.53 15.19 6.07
C VAL A 232 6.88 15.87 5.80
N ALA A 233 7.87 15.10 5.34
CA ALA A 233 9.19 15.60 4.97
C ALA A 233 9.12 16.61 3.80
N ASP A 234 8.38 16.26 2.74
CA ASP A 234 8.17 17.11 1.55
C ASP A 234 7.53 18.48 1.89
N GLU A 235 6.59 18.48 2.83
CA GLU A 235 5.88 19.68 3.29
C GLU A 235 6.69 20.51 4.29
N CYS A 236 7.44 19.84 5.17
CA CYS A 236 8.31 20.51 6.14
C CYS A 236 9.63 21.00 5.51
N GLY A 237 10.00 20.47 4.33
CA GLY A 237 11.27 20.79 3.66
C GLY A 237 12.47 20.12 4.32
N ILE A 238 12.27 18.96 4.95
CA ILE A 238 13.29 18.16 5.63
C ILE A 238 13.63 16.94 4.76
N SER A 239 14.83 16.38 4.87
CA SER A 239 15.16 15.15 4.14
C SER A 239 14.32 13.97 4.63
N ALA A 240 13.98 13.06 3.72
CA ALA A 240 13.13 11.91 4.08
C ALA A 240 13.79 10.99 5.12
N ALA A 241 15.12 10.86 5.07
CA ALA A 241 15.89 10.08 6.04
C ALA A 241 15.85 10.70 7.45
N GLN A 242 16.02 12.03 7.56
CA GLN A 242 15.91 12.73 8.84
C GLN A 242 14.49 12.65 9.41
N ALA A 243 13.46 12.74 8.56
CA ALA A 243 12.08 12.59 9.01
C ALA A 243 11.80 11.19 9.58
N MET A 244 12.38 10.14 8.99
CA MET A 244 12.30 8.78 9.55
C MET A 244 13.03 8.64 10.89
N GLU A 245 14.20 9.24 11.02
CA GLU A 245 14.98 9.22 12.26
C GLU A 245 14.28 9.99 13.40
N MET A 246 13.57 11.06 13.07
CA MET A 246 12.80 11.84 14.04
C MET A 246 11.46 11.20 14.40
N ILE A 247 10.78 10.52 13.46
CA ILE A 247 9.40 10.03 13.67
C ILE A 247 9.36 8.51 13.81
N ALA A 248 9.84 7.76 12.81
CA ALA A 248 9.64 6.31 12.75
C ALA A 248 10.56 5.54 13.70
N TYR A 249 11.86 5.85 13.72
CA TYR A 249 12.84 5.08 14.53
C TYR A 249 12.57 5.16 16.04
N PRO A 250 12.24 6.33 16.63
CA PRO A 250 11.95 6.39 18.06
C PRO A 250 10.68 5.60 18.42
N LEU A 251 9.70 5.48 17.51
CA LEU A 251 8.53 4.62 17.71
C LEU A 251 8.90 3.14 17.76
N TYR A 252 9.84 2.68 16.93
CA TYR A 252 10.34 1.31 17.00
C TYR A 252 11.14 1.03 18.27
N ARG A 253 11.89 2.01 18.81
CA ARG A 253 12.65 1.86 20.06
C ARG A 253 11.78 1.76 21.30
N ARG A 254 10.58 2.36 21.26
CA ARG A 254 9.68 2.45 22.43
C ARG A 254 9.15 1.10 22.87
N GLU A 255 8.76 0.25 21.93
CA GLU A 255 8.20 -1.06 22.22
C GLU A 255 8.72 -2.12 21.24
N PRO A 256 9.55 -3.07 21.72
CA PRO A 256 10.07 -4.13 20.86
C PRO A 256 8.91 -5.01 20.37
N GLY A 257 8.79 -5.15 19.05
CA GLY A 257 7.76 -5.97 18.40
C GLY A 257 6.51 -5.20 17.97
N LYS A 258 6.31 -3.95 18.40
CA LYS A 258 5.23 -3.10 17.89
C LYS A 258 5.73 -2.28 16.70
N HIS A 259 5.12 -2.51 15.55
CA HIS A 259 5.47 -1.81 14.32
C HIS A 259 5.05 -0.32 14.41
N ALA A 260 5.83 0.61 13.84
CA ALA A 260 5.53 2.05 13.85
C ALA A 260 4.14 2.38 13.27
N TRP A 261 3.68 1.58 12.31
CA TRP A 261 2.32 1.67 11.77
C TRP A 261 1.23 1.56 12.85
N ASN A 262 1.38 0.63 13.81
CA ASN A 262 0.38 0.45 14.88
C ASN A 262 0.32 1.71 15.76
N TRP A 263 1.45 2.37 16.02
CA TRP A 263 1.50 3.63 16.76
C TRP A 263 0.81 4.78 16.02
N LEU A 264 1.07 4.92 14.72
CA LEU A 264 0.41 5.94 13.89
C LEU A 264 -1.09 5.67 13.76
N TYR A 265 -1.48 4.40 13.65
CA TYR A 265 -2.87 3.99 13.66
C TYR A 265 -3.56 4.35 14.98
N GLU A 266 -2.95 4.00 16.12
CA GLU A 266 -3.45 4.38 17.45
C GLU A 266 -3.55 5.90 17.61
N LEU A 267 -2.53 6.64 17.18
CA LEU A 267 -2.52 8.10 17.20
C LEU A 267 -3.70 8.70 16.42
N ASN A 268 -4.05 8.13 15.27
CA ASN A 268 -5.21 8.58 14.50
C ASN A 268 -6.55 8.29 15.20
N HIS A 269 -6.64 7.18 15.95
CA HIS A 269 -7.86 6.77 16.65
C HIS A 269 -8.07 7.52 17.97
N THR A 270 -7.03 7.63 18.79
CA THR A 270 -7.11 8.24 20.12
C THR A 270 -6.94 9.75 20.07
N LYS A 271 -6.35 10.28 18.98
CA LYS A 271 -5.89 11.68 18.87
C LYS A 271 -4.98 12.10 20.03
N ASP A 272 -4.31 11.15 20.68
CA ASP A 272 -3.41 11.41 21.80
C ASP A 272 -2.02 11.85 21.30
N VAL A 273 -1.92 13.14 20.98
CA VAL A 273 -0.69 13.77 20.51
C VAL A 273 0.37 13.82 21.61
N GLU A 274 -0.01 13.99 22.88
CA GLU A 274 0.95 14.12 23.98
C GLU A 274 1.55 12.78 24.42
N GLY A 275 0.75 11.72 24.51
CA GLY A 275 1.23 10.41 24.95
C GLY A 275 2.09 9.68 23.91
N ILE A 276 1.81 9.87 22.62
CA ILE A 276 2.52 9.19 21.53
C ILE A 276 3.65 10.06 20.96
N LEU A 277 3.37 11.33 20.63
CA LEU A 277 4.34 12.24 20.00
C LEU A 277 5.12 13.12 20.99
N GLY A 278 4.67 13.24 22.24
CA GLY A 278 5.37 13.98 23.30
C GLY A 278 6.84 13.62 23.47
N PRO A 279 7.23 12.34 23.61
CA PRO A 279 8.63 11.97 23.81
C PRO A 279 9.53 12.18 22.58
N LEU A 280 8.97 12.38 21.38
CA LEU A 280 9.74 12.58 20.16
C LEU A 280 10.22 14.03 19.98
N ASN A 281 9.74 14.98 20.78
CA ASN A 281 10.10 16.40 20.73
C ASN A 281 10.12 16.99 19.29
N LEU A 282 9.13 16.63 18.49
CA LEU A 282 9.01 17.06 17.09
C LEU A 282 8.66 18.55 16.98
N PRO A 283 9.11 19.25 15.93
CA PRO A 283 8.65 20.61 15.62
C PRO A 283 7.12 20.66 15.52
N GLU A 284 6.50 21.70 16.06
CA GLU A 284 5.03 21.84 16.08
C GLU A 284 4.42 21.78 14.68
N LYS A 285 5.07 22.42 13.71
CA LYS A 285 4.73 22.33 12.29
C LYS A 285 4.71 20.89 11.76
N ALA A 286 5.66 20.05 12.17
CA ALA A 286 5.71 18.65 11.74
C ALA A 286 4.59 17.82 12.37
N LYS A 287 4.20 18.13 13.62
CA LYS A 287 3.07 17.47 14.29
C LYS A 287 1.74 17.79 13.61
N GLU A 288 1.47 19.04 13.29
CA GLU A 288 0.24 19.46 12.60
C GLU A 288 0.12 18.80 11.22
N VAL A 289 1.21 18.83 10.44
CA VAL A 289 1.28 18.20 9.13
C VAL A 289 1.11 16.69 9.24
N LEU A 290 1.73 16.04 10.23
CA LEU A 290 1.58 14.61 10.45
C LEU A 290 0.12 14.25 10.76
N MET A 291 -0.55 14.99 11.64
CA MET A 291 -1.96 14.73 11.99
C MET A 291 -2.89 14.91 10.79
N SER A 292 -2.74 15.99 10.03
CA SER A 292 -3.53 16.19 8.80
C SER A 292 -3.28 15.09 7.75
N THR A 293 -2.02 14.65 7.61
CA THR A 293 -1.66 13.55 6.72
C THR A 293 -2.28 12.23 7.17
N LEU A 294 -2.30 11.94 8.47
CA LEU A 294 -2.88 10.72 9.03
C LEU A 294 -4.40 10.67 8.82
N GLU A 295 -5.11 11.78 9.06
CA GLU A 295 -6.56 11.86 8.82
C GLU A 295 -6.92 11.58 7.34
N HIS A 296 -6.07 11.99 6.41
CA HIS A 296 -6.30 11.78 4.97
C HIS A 296 -5.85 10.40 4.46
N THR A 297 -4.75 9.87 5.01
CA THR A 297 -4.09 8.64 4.54
C THR A 297 -4.65 7.41 5.22
N MET A 298 -4.71 7.43 6.55
CA MET A 298 -5.20 6.32 7.38
C MET A 298 -6.70 6.46 7.63
N ARG A 299 -7.50 6.48 6.56
CA ARG A 299 -8.97 6.50 6.71
C ARG A 299 -9.42 5.22 7.40
N THR A 300 -10.17 5.37 8.48
CA THR A 300 -10.81 4.25 9.18
C THR A 300 -11.66 3.44 8.21
N GLU A 301 -11.53 2.12 8.23
CA GLU A 301 -12.31 1.25 7.35
C GLU A 301 -13.79 1.32 7.70
N ILE A 302 -14.58 2.01 6.85
CA ILE A 302 -16.03 2.06 7.02
C ILE A 302 -16.58 0.65 6.80
N SER A 303 -17.03 0.04 7.89
CA SER A 303 -17.58 -1.30 7.90
C SER A 303 -19.10 -1.24 7.71
N THR A 304 -19.62 -2.11 6.84
CA THR A 304 -21.07 -2.29 6.67
C THR A 304 -21.55 -3.43 7.55
N ILE A 305 -22.40 -3.13 8.53
CA ILE A 305 -23.02 -4.12 9.39
C ILE A 305 -24.38 -4.49 8.82
N HIS A 306 -24.68 -5.78 8.80
CA HIS A 306 -25.92 -6.36 8.33
C HIS A 306 -26.64 -7.12 9.44
N ALA A 307 -27.97 -7.06 9.45
CA ALA A 307 -28.81 -7.97 10.23
C ALA A 307 -30.04 -8.34 9.41
N ASP A 308 -30.40 -9.62 9.42
CA ASP A 308 -31.54 -10.15 8.69
C ASP A 308 -32.65 -10.53 9.67
N ILE A 309 -33.82 -9.91 9.50
CA ILE A 309 -35.00 -10.08 10.35
C ILE A 309 -36.19 -10.55 9.51
N GLU A 310 -37.00 -11.42 10.09
CA GLU A 310 -38.29 -11.84 9.56
C GLU A 310 -39.39 -11.22 10.40
N MET A 311 -40.33 -10.53 9.74
CA MET A 311 -41.45 -9.86 10.41
C MET A 311 -42.77 -10.31 9.79
N THR A 312 -43.68 -10.79 10.63
CA THR A 312 -45.02 -11.24 10.23
C THR A 312 -46.07 -10.64 11.14
N CYS A 313 -47.16 -10.12 10.57
CA CYS A 313 -48.32 -9.64 11.33
C CYS A 313 -49.60 -10.05 10.59
N PHE A 314 -50.49 -10.76 11.28
CA PHE A 314 -51.75 -11.27 10.72
C PHE A 314 -52.98 -10.44 11.13
N GLN A 315 -52.77 -9.30 11.80
CA GLN A 315 -53.84 -8.39 12.18
C GLN A 315 -54.36 -7.59 10.99
N CYS A 316 -55.60 -7.09 11.07
CA CYS A 316 -56.24 -6.31 10.01
C CYS A 316 -55.42 -5.07 9.60
N ASP A 317 -54.62 -4.51 10.53
CA ASP A 317 -53.75 -3.37 10.31
C ASP A 317 -52.26 -3.75 10.18
N GLY A 318 -51.97 -4.99 9.76
CA GLY A 318 -50.62 -5.55 9.77
C GLY A 318 -49.59 -4.78 8.93
N VAL A 319 -50.00 -4.22 7.80
CA VAL A 319 -49.08 -3.46 6.92
C VAL A 319 -48.64 -2.14 7.56
N ASN A 320 -49.53 -1.43 8.23
CA ASN A 320 -49.19 -0.20 8.94
C ASN A 320 -48.34 -0.50 10.18
N ALA A 321 -48.66 -1.58 10.90
CA ALA A 321 -47.84 -2.07 12.01
C ALA A 321 -46.40 -2.36 11.57
N LEU A 322 -46.20 -3.05 10.44
CA LEU A 322 -44.86 -3.30 9.89
C LEU A 322 -44.14 -2.01 9.51
N ARG A 323 -44.82 -1.09 8.82
CA ARG A 323 -44.23 0.18 8.38
C ARG A 323 -43.76 1.04 9.55
N GLU A 324 -44.55 1.13 10.61
CA GLU A 324 -44.20 1.92 11.79
C GLU A 324 -43.01 1.33 12.55
N VAL A 325 -42.95 0.01 12.68
CA VAL A 325 -41.80 -0.66 13.31
C VAL A 325 -40.53 -0.46 12.50
N LEU A 326 -40.59 -0.55 11.17
CA LEU A 326 -39.45 -0.28 10.29
C LEU A 326 -38.99 1.19 10.39
N LEU A 327 -39.92 2.13 10.57
CA LEU A 327 -39.60 3.55 10.79
C LEU A 327 -38.92 3.77 12.15
N ILE A 328 -39.35 3.07 13.20
CA ILE A 328 -38.70 3.11 14.52
C ILE A 328 -37.28 2.57 14.43
N GLY A 329 -37.08 1.44 13.74
CA GLY A 329 -35.75 0.87 13.51
C GLY A 329 -34.82 1.82 12.72
N ARG A 330 -35.34 2.46 11.67
CA ARG A 330 -34.58 3.45 10.88
C ARG A 330 -34.21 4.70 11.70
N ASN A 331 -35.16 5.22 12.47
CA ASN A 331 -34.97 6.45 13.25
C ASN A 331 -34.29 6.19 14.60
N PHE A 332 -33.95 4.93 14.91
CA PHE A 332 -33.39 4.55 16.19
C PHE A 332 -32.11 5.32 16.49
N LYS A 333 -32.20 6.22 17.47
CA LYS A 333 -31.13 7.12 17.90
C LYS A 333 -30.43 7.85 16.72
N SER A 334 -31.18 8.25 15.69
CA SER A 334 -30.71 9.17 14.66
C SER A 334 -30.37 10.53 15.32
N GLY A 335 -29.11 10.96 15.24
CA GLY A 335 -28.66 12.25 15.81
C GLY A 335 -28.07 12.22 17.23
N LYS A 336 -27.82 11.04 17.82
CA LYS A 336 -26.95 10.92 19.01
C LYS A 336 -25.57 10.44 18.60
N GLU A 337 -24.51 11.04 19.12
CA GLU A 337 -23.14 10.52 18.95
C GLU A 337 -23.03 9.11 19.56
N PRO A 338 -22.45 8.12 18.85
CA PRO A 338 -22.01 8.15 17.45
C PRO A 338 -23.19 8.05 16.47
N ASN A 339 -23.16 8.87 15.41
CA ASN A 339 -24.21 8.91 14.41
C ASN A 339 -24.09 7.73 13.44
N ILE A 340 -24.73 6.61 13.77
CA ILE A 340 -24.78 5.41 12.94
C ILE A 340 -26.14 5.32 12.25
N PRO A 341 -26.27 5.76 10.98
CA PRO A 341 -27.54 5.70 10.28
C PRO A 341 -27.88 4.25 9.94
N ILE A 342 -29.02 3.76 10.45
CA ILE A 342 -29.57 2.45 10.12
C ILE A 342 -30.51 2.61 8.92
N SER A 343 -30.16 1.96 7.82
CA SER A 343 -31.01 1.84 6.63
C SER A 343 -31.70 0.49 6.62
N VAL A 344 -32.99 0.47 6.31
CA VAL A 344 -33.78 -0.77 6.24
C VAL A 344 -34.16 -1.03 4.80
N THR A 345 -33.82 -2.22 4.29
CA THR A 345 -34.11 -2.66 2.93
C THR A 345 -35.05 -3.86 2.98
N ILE A 346 -36.06 -3.85 2.11
CA ILE A 346 -37.00 -4.98 1.97
C ILE A 346 -36.36 -5.96 0.99
N VAL A 347 -36.05 -7.18 1.44
CA VAL A 347 -35.53 -8.25 0.55
C VAL A 347 -36.71 -8.94 -0.15
N GLY A 348 -37.78 -9.20 0.61
CA GLY A 348 -39.05 -9.72 0.11
C GLY A 348 -39.86 -10.27 1.29
N PRO A 349 -41.21 -10.17 1.31
CA PRO A 349 -41.99 -10.65 2.46
C PRO A 349 -41.73 -12.14 2.75
N PRO A 350 -41.52 -12.58 4.01
CA PRO A 350 -41.47 -11.81 5.27
C PRO A 350 -40.07 -11.31 5.71
N LYS A 351 -39.07 -11.34 4.82
CA LYS A 351 -37.65 -11.03 5.08
C LYS A 351 -37.27 -9.57 4.84
N TYR A 352 -36.61 -8.97 5.83
CA TYR A 352 -36.12 -7.60 5.84
C TYR A 352 -34.65 -7.56 6.27
N ARG A 353 -33.91 -6.59 5.75
CA ARG A 353 -32.47 -6.44 6.02
C ARG A 353 -32.18 -5.06 6.57
N LEU A 354 -31.56 -5.01 7.74
CA LEU A 354 -30.99 -3.82 8.33
C LEU A 354 -29.54 -3.67 7.84
N ARG A 355 -29.16 -2.44 7.49
CA ARG A 355 -27.80 -2.09 7.07
C ARG A 355 -27.37 -0.81 7.76
N ALA A 356 -26.26 -0.87 8.48
CA ALA A 356 -25.59 0.29 9.06
C ALA A 356 -24.19 0.44 8.45
N LYS A 357 -23.78 1.69 8.17
CA LYS A 357 -22.39 2.02 7.82
C LYS A 357 -21.76 2.72 9.02
N THR A 358 -20.70 2.16 9.56
CA THR A 358 -20.04 2.69 10.76
C THR A 358 -18.54 2.46 10.70
N GLU A 359 -17.79 3.36 11.33
CA GLU A 359 -16.35 3.20 11.58
C GLU A 359 -16.12 2.35 12.84
N LEU A 360 -17.05 2.38 13.79
CA LEU A 360 -16.99 1.65 15.06
C LEU A 360 -17.79 0.35 14.93
N LYS A 361 -17.07 -0.77 14.80
CA LYS A 361 -17.65 -2.11 14.62
C LYS A 361 -18.47 -2.54 15.84
N ASP A 362 -17.86 -2.49 17.03
CA ASP A 362 -18.47 -3.00 18.27
C ASP A 362 -19.70 -2.20 18.68
N GLU A 363 -19.59 -0.86 18.68
CA GLU A 363 -20.72 0.01 19.01
C GLU A 363 -21.86 -0.10 17.99
N GLY A 364 -21.54 -0.32 16.71
CA GLY A 364 -22.54 -0.55 15.68
C GLY A 364 -23.32 -1.85 15.87
N ILE A 365 -22.67 -2.92 16.30
CA ILE A 365 -23.31 -4.20 16.63
C ILE A 365 -24.25 -4.03 17.83
N VAL A 366 -23.76 -3.41 18.91
CA VAL A 366 -24.56 -3.15 20.12
C VAL A 366 -25.79 -2.32 19.78
N ARG A 367 -25.62 -1.23 19.01
CA ARG A 367 -26.73 -0.34 18.66
C ARG A 367 -27.75 -1.01 17.74
N MET A 368 -27.31 -1.87 16.83
CA MET A 368 -28.24 -2.61 15.97
C MET A 368 -28.99 -3.69 16.76
N ASN A 369 -28.37 -4.32 17.76
CA ASN A 369 -29.07 -5.21 18.69
C ASN A 369 -30.14 -4.48 19.50
N GLU A 370 -29.82 -3.33 20.09
CA GLU A 370 -30.81 -2.49 20.80
C GLU A 370 -31.99 -2.09 19.89
N ALA A 371 -31.72 -1.76 18.63
CA ALA A 371 -32.75 -1.44 17.65
C ALA A 371 -33.68 -2.64 17.39
N ILE A 372 -33.12 -3.84 17.24
CA ILE A 372 -33.86 -5.08 17.02
C ILE A 372 -34.72 -5.43 18.24
N GLU A 373 -34.21 -5.26 19.46
CA GLU A 373 -34.97 -5.50 20.69
C GLU A 373 -36.17 -4.56 20.80
N LEU A 374 -36.00 -3.27 20.50
CA LEU A 374 -37.11 -2.32 20.50
C LEU A 374 -38.14 -2.63 19.43
N MET A 375 -37.69 -3.01 18.23
CA MET A 375 -38.60 -3.47 17.18
C MET A 375 -39.38 -4.73 17.60
N LYS A 376 -38.74 -5.64 18.34
CA LYS A 376 -39.39 -6.85 18.87
C LYS A 376 -40.48 -6.52 19.90
N ILE A 377 -40.20 -5.59 20.82
CA ILE A 377 -41.17 -5.12 21.82
C ILE A 377 -42.37 -4.45 21.13
N GLU A 378 -42.13 -3.59 20.15
CA GLU A 378 -43.20 -2.86 19.45
C GLU A 378 -44.05 -3.78 18.54
N MET A 379 -43.42 -4.76 17.90
CA MET A 379 -44.13 -5.80 17.14
C MET A 379 -45.04 -6.63 18.04
N ALA A 380 -44.57 -7.02 19.23
CA ALA A 380 -45.35 -7.81 20.17
C ALA A 380 -46.60 -7.06 20.66
N LYS A 381 -46.51 -5.75 20.92
CA LYS A 381 -47.68 -4.92 21.30
C LYS A 381 -48.77 -4.90 20.22
N ARG A 382 -48.38 -5.01 18.96
CA ARG A 382 -49.28 -4.94 17.79
C ARG A 382 -49.76 -6.32 17.32
N GLY A 383 -49.44 -7.38 18.05
CA GLY A 383 -49.80 -8.75 17.71
C GLY A 383 -49.02 -9.35 16.54
N GLY A 384 -47.84 -8.80 16.24
CA GLY A 384 -46.90 -9.31 15.24
C GLY A 384 -45.74 -10.10 15.86
N ILE A 385 -45.08 -10.92 15.04
CA ILE A 385 -43.92 -11.74 15.41
C ILE A 385 -42.71 -11.23 14.64
N LEU A 386 -41.60 -11.00 15.35
CA LEU A 386 -40.29 -10.69 14.78
C LEU A 386 -39.30 -11.80 15.15
N LYS A 387 -38.76 -12.47 14.14
CA LYS A 387 -37.72 -13.50 14.26
C LYS A 387 -36.42 -12.96 13.69
N VAL A 388 -35.32 -13.09 14.42
CA VAL A 388 -33.98 -12.74 13.91
C VAL A 388 -33.44 -13.96 13.18
N VAL A 389 -33.18 -13.84 11.88
CA VAL A 389 -32.60 -14.92 11.07
C VAL A 389 -31.09 -14.91 11.21
N ALA A 390 -30.49 -13.73 11.08
CA ALA A 390 -29.08 -13.49 11.36
C ALA A 390 -28.96 -12.20 12.16
N GLY A 391 -28.28 -12.28 13.32
CA GLY A 391 -27.99 -11.12 14.16
C GLY A 391 -27.05 -10.12 13.47
N PRO A 392 -26.71 -8.99 14.10
CA PRO A 392 -25.79 -8.02 13.53
C PRO A 392 -24.39 -8.61 13.31
N TYR A 393 -23.93 -8.64 12.06
CA TYR A 393 -22.57 -9.07 11.68
C TYR A 393 -21.95 -8.10 10.66
N VAL A 394 -20.63 -8.05 10.61
CA VAL A 394 -19.89 -7.20 9.66
C VAL A 394 -19.75 -7.93 8.32
N LEU A 395 -20.09 -7.24 7.22
CA LEU A 395 -19.92 -7.77 5.87
C LEU A 395 -18.42 -7.96 5.58
N GLY A 396 -18.00 -9.19 5.28
CA GLY A 396 -16.59 -9.56 5.06
C GLY A 396 -16.13 -10.72 5.94
N ASP A 397 -16.69 -10.86 7.14
CA ASP A 397 -16.42 -11.99 8.05
C ASP A 397 -17.31 -13.23 7.75
N GLU A 398 -18.26 -13.09 6.82
CA GLU A 398 -19.23 -14.13 6.46
C GLU A 398 -18.60 -15.37 5.80
N GLU A 399 -17.48 -15.24 5.06
CA GLU A 399 -16.84 -16.38 4.40
C GLU A 399 -16.31 -17.41 5.40
N GLN A 400 -15.92 -17.00 6.61
CA GLN A 400 -15.42 -17.94 7.64
C GLN A 400 -16.54 -18.62 8.44
N THR A 401 -17.73 -18.04 8.49
CA THR A 401 -18.81 -18.53 9.37
C THR A 401 -19.69 -19.56 8.67
N LYS A 402 -19.82 -19.49 7.34
CA LYS A 402 -20.58 -20.49 6.56
C LYS A 402 -19.90 -21.86 6.52
N GLU A 403 -18.57 -21.91 6.47
CA GLU A 403 -17.82 -23.19 6.46
C GLU A 403 -17.98 -24.03 7.74
N ARG A 404 -18.47 -23.45 8.86
CA ARG A 404 -18.70 -24.20 10.11
C ARG A 404 -20.09 -24.81 10.25
N ASN A 405 -21.05 -24.42 9.41
CA ASN A 405 -22.45 -24.84 9.56
C ASN A 405 -22.90 -25.88 8.51
N ASP A 406 -22.00 -26.31 7.62
CA ASP A 406 -22.26 -27.32 6.57
C ASP A 406 -21.64 -28.69 6.91
N ASP A 407 -21.54 -29.05 8.20
CA ASP A 407 -21.40 -30.47 8.61
C ASP A 407 -22.80 -31.05 8.88
N PRO A 408 -23.35 -31.90 7.99
CA PRO A 408 -24.58 -32.62 8.28
C PRO A 408 -24.31 -33.70 9.34
N GLU A 409 -25.03 -33.61 10.47
CA GLU A 409 -25.18 -34.72 11.41
C GLU A 409 -25.75 -35.94 10.65
N GLU A 410 -24.94 -36.99 10.49
CA GLU A 410 -25.41 -38.32 10.09
C GLU A 410 -26.28 -38.88 11.22
N ASP A 411 -27.60 -38.72 11.06
CA ASP A 411 -28.60 -39.50 11.79
C ASP A 411 -28.79 -40.85 11.08
N GLY A 412 -28.44 -41.93 11.78
CA GLY A 412 -28.54 -43.30 11.31
C GLY A 412 -28.75 -44.22 12.50
N GLY A 413 -29.97 -44.20 13.06
CA GLY A 413 -30.41 -45.14 14.08
C GLY A 413 -30.60 -46.54 13.50
N ASP A 414 -29.88 -47.53 14.06
CA ASP A 414 -30.16 -48.93 13.83
C ASP A 414 -31.27 -49.39 14.78
N GLU A 415 -32.39 -49.78 14.18
CA GLU A 415 -33.52 -50.48 14.79
C GLU A 415 -33.07 -51.84 15.35
N VAL A 416 -33.47 -52.10 16.59
CA VAL A 416 -33.35 -53.41 17.24
C VAL A 416 -34.57 -54.25 16.83
N ASP A 417 -34.36 -55.31 16.06
CA ASP A 417 -35.37 -56.32 15.74
C ASP A 417 -35.36 -57.46 16.80
N PRO A 418 -36.51 -57.91 17.33
CA PRO A 418 -36.56 -59.03 18.25
C PRO A 418 -36.94 -60.35 17.56
N GLY A 419 -36.07 -61.36 17.68
CA GLY A 419 -36.48 -62.77 17.72
C GLY A 419 -36.00 -63.68 16.58
N GLU A 420 -35.07 -64.59 16.91
CA GLU A 420 -35.31 -66.04 17.03
C GLU A 420 -34.22 -66.70 17.89
#